data_AF-A0A3E2BPZ4-F1
#
_entry.id   AF-A0A3E2BPZ4-F1
#
_cell.length_a   1.000
_cell.length_b   1.000
_cell.length_c   1.000
_cell.angle_alpha   90.00
_cell.angle_beta   90.00
_cell.angle_gamma   90.00
#
_symmetry.space_group_name_H-M   'P 1'
#
loop_
_entity.id
_entity.type
_entity.pdbx_description
1 polymer ?
#
loop_
_entity_poly.entity_id
_entity_poly.type
_entity_poly.pdbx_seq_one_letter_code
_entity_poly.pdbx_strand_id
1 'polypeptide(L)'
;MWIYIILLALWFLLFSFAPAKLLAAIGSSETSGFYLRLYGVFPLGWVILFLFALKDLEKNLAILNSAIIVSILTALSVILVHLGKPGMGLFQWVSVAIMVIFALLIYIYKPKAAKQ
;
A
#
# COMPACT_ATOMS: atom_id res chain seq x y z
N MET A 1 0.43 -8.78 -11.30
CA MET A 1 1.58 -8.57 -10.39
C MET A 1 2.51 -7.46 -10.84
N TRP A 2 3.03 -7.46 -12.07
CA TRP A 2 3.92 -6.39 -12.56
C TRP A 2 3.32 -4.98 -12.45
N ILE A 3 2.04 -4.81 -12.80
CA ILE A 3 1.32 -3.54 -12.62
C ILE A 3 1.38 -3.06 -11.16
N TYR A 4 1.31 -3.97 -10.19
CA TYR A 4 1.37 -3.64 -8.76
C TYR A 4 2.77 -3.25 -8.31
N ILE A 5 3.79 -3.96 -8.78
CA ILE A 5 5.18 -3.61 -8.53
C ILE A 5 5.45 -2.20 -9.06
N ILE A 6 4.98 -1.89 -10.27
CA ILE A 6 5.13 -0.56 -10.87
C ILE A 6 4.38 0.49 -10.06
N LEU A 7 3.13 0.25 -9.67
CA LEU A 7 2.35 1.18 -8.86
C LEU A 7 2.99 1.46 -7.50
N LEU A 8 3.47 0.43 -6.80
CA LEU A 8 4.14 0.59 -5.51
C LEU A 8 5.50 1.29 -5.66
N ALA A 9 6.23 1.02 -6.74
CA ALA A 9 7.48 1.72 -7.04
C ALA A 9 7.23 3.20 -7.37
N LEU A 10 6.20 3.52 -8.16
CA LEU A 10 5.78 4.89 -8.43
C LEU A 10 5.34 5.60 -7.14
N TRP A 11 4.62 4.89 -6.27
CA TRP A 11 4.25 5.39 -4.94
C TRP A 11 5.49 5.72 -4.11
N PHE A 12 6.43 4.79 -4.00
CA PHE A 12 7.72 5.03 -3.34
C PHE A 12 8.43 6.26 -3.92
N LEU A 13 8.56 6.34 -5.25
CA LEU A 13 9.23 7.46 -5.90
C LEU A 13 8.56 8.80 -5.59
N LEU A 14 7.23 8.84 -5.67
CA LEU A 14 6.46 10.05 -5.40
C LEU A 14 6.61 10.48 -3.94
N PHE A 15 6.47 9.58 -2.96
CA PHE A 15 6.53 9.97 -1.55
C PHE A 15 7.94 10.19 -1.00
N SER A 16 8.95 9.53 -1.57
CA SER A 16 10.34 9.72 -1.17
C SER A 16 11.01 10.93 -1.82
N PHE A 17 10.62 11.28 -3.06
CA PHE A 17 11.30 12.33 -3.84
C PHE A 17 10.43 13.52 -4.24
N ALA A 18 9.11 13.51 -4.01
CA ALA A 18 8.29 14.68 -4.33
C ALA A 18 8.70 15.91 -3.52
N PRO A 19 8.54 17.12 -4.09
CA PRO A 19 8.75 18.37 -3.39
C PRO A 19 7.87 18.46 -2.14
N ALA A 20 8.41 19.03 -1.05
CA ALA A 20 7.67 19.23 0.20
C ALA A 20 6.36 20.01 0.00
N LYS A 21 6.32 20.94 -0.97
CA LYS A 21 5.09 21.67 -1.34
C LYS A 21 3.99 20.77 -1.91
N LEU A 22 4.36 19.77 -2.73
CA LEU A 22 3.41 18.80 -3.28
C LEU A 22 2.94 17.86 -2.16
N LEU A 23 3.86 17.38 -1.33
CA LEU A 23 3.56 16.53 -0.17
C LEU A 23 2.65 17.22 0.85
N ALA A 24 2.86 18.52 1.10
CA ALA A 24 2.01 19.32 1.98
C ALA A 24 0.61 19.60 1.39
N ALA A 25 0.49 19.68 0.06
CA ALA A 25 -0.80 19.88 -0.61
C ALA A 25 -1.69 18.63 -0.57
N ILE A 26 -1.09 17.44 -0.45
CA ILE A 26 -1.83 16.17 -0.38
C ILE A 26 -1.97 15.64 1.05
N GLY A 27 -1.02 15.93 1.95
CA GLY A 27 -1.09 15.58 3.37
C GLY A 27 -2.02 16.49 4.19
N SER A 28 -2.23 16.16 5.47
CA SER A 28 -2.83 17.11 6.42
C SER A 28 -1.76 18.07 6.93
N SER A 29 -2.16 19.26 7.38
CA SER A 29 -1.26 20.28 7.98
C SER A 29 -0.43 19.77 9.16
N GLU A 30 -0.82 18.65 9.77
CA GLU A 30 -0.13 18.01 10.90
C GLU A 30 0.89 16.94 10.50
N THR A 31 0.87 16.43 9.27
CA THR A 31 1.85 15.45 8.82
C THR A 31 3.16 16.13 8.44
N SER A 32 4.12 16.15 9.37
CA SER A 32 5.48 16.59 9.06
C SER A 32 6.06 15.75 7.92
N GLY A 33 6.81 16.37 7.01
CA GLY A 33 7.30 15.73 5.78
C GLY A 33 8.11 14.43 6.01
N PHE A 34 8.58 14.18 7.24
CA PHE A 34 9.21 12.93 7.64
C PHE A 34 8.23 11.73 7.64
N TYR A 35 7.03 11.89 8.18
CA TYR A 35 6.03 10.82 8.20
C TYR A 35 5.50 10.51 6.79
N LEU A 36 5.31 11.51 5.93
CA LEU A 36 4.92 11.26 4.53
C LEU A 36 6.00 10.50 3.75
N ARG A 37 7.28 10.71 4.07
CA ARG A 37 8.38 9.97 3.43
C ARG A 37 8.45 8.52 3.90
N LEU A 38 8.13 8.24 5.16
CA LEU A 38 7.98 6.87 5.68
C LEU A 38 6.87 6.09 4.95
N TYR A 39 5.79 6.77 4.53
CA TYR A 39 4.77 6.19 3.66
C TYR A 39 5.29 5.80 2.27
N GLY A 40 6.42 6.33 1.81
CA GLY A 40 7.09 5.89 0.59
C GLY A 40 7.91 4.60 0.78
N VAL A 41 8.60 4.47 1.91
CA VAL A 41 9.49 3.32 2.20
C VAL A 41 8.71 2.01 2.38
N PHE A 42 7.51 2.08 2.96
CA PHE A 42 6.63 0.92 3.13
C PHE A 42 6.28 0.21 1.80
N PRO A 43 5.83 0.92 0.74
CA PRO A 43 5.65 0.37 -0.60
C PRO A 43 6.89 -0.34 -1.17
N LEU A 44 8.10 0.16 -0.89
CA LEU A 44 9.33 -0.44 -1.39
C LEU A 44 9.56 -1.85 -0.83
N GLY A 45 9.25 -2.07 0.45
CA GLY A 45 9.31 -3.41 1.05
C GLY A 45 8.38 -4.40 0.32
N TRP A 46 7.18 -3.94 -0.03
CA TRP A 46 6.22 -4.73 -0.81
C TRP A 46 6.69 -5.00 -2.23
N VAL A 47 7.32 -4.03 -2.89
CA VAL A 47 7.93 -4.22 -4.22
C VAL A 47 8.90 -5.40 -4.20
N ILE A 48 9.80 -5.45 -3.22
CA ILE A 48 10.78 -6.54 -3.06
C ILE A 48 10.06 -7.88 -2.84
N LEU A 49 9.08 -7.92 -1.93
CA LEU A 49 8.30 -9.13 -1.65
C LEU A 49 7.55 -9.64 -2.89
N PHE A 50 6.96 -8.75 -3.70
CA PHE A 50 6.29 -9.15 -4.94
C PHE A 50 7.26 -9.61 -6.03
N LEU A 51 8.46 -9.03 -6.11
CA LEU A 51 9.51 -9.53 -7.00
C LEU A 51 9.94 -10.95 -6.61
N PHE A 52 9.98 -11.27 -5.30
CA PHE A 52 10.18 -12.63 -4.84
C PHE A 52 9.00 -13.55 -5.19
N ALA A 53 7.77 -13.10 -4.95
CA ALA A 53 6.59 -13.88 -5.28
C ALA A 53 6.46 -14.18 -6.79
N LEU A 54 6.98 -13.31 -7.66
CA LEU A 54 6.99 -13.52 -9.11
C LEU A 54 7.87 -14.70 -9.55
N LYS A 55 8.89 -15.05 -8.77
CA LYS A 55 9.80 -16.16 -9.12
C LYS A 55 9.11 -17.52 -9.03
N ASP A 56 8.21 -17.68 -8.07
CA ASP A 56 7.44 -18.90 -7.86
C ASP A 56 6.13 -18.57 -7.13
N LEU A 57 5.10 -18.28 -7.90
CA LEU A 57 3.82 -17.76 -7.42
C LEU A 57 3.08 -18.75 -6.50
N GLU A 58 3.18 -20.04 -6.79
CA GLU A 58 2.49 -21.10 -6.07
C GLU A 58 3.15 -21.39 -4.72
N LYS A 59 4.48 -21.32 -4.65
CA LYS A 59 5.21 -21.48 -3.37
C LYS A 59 5.15 -20.24 -2.49
N ASN A 60 4.89 -19.07 -3.08
CA ASN A 60 4.89 -17.79 -2.36
C ASN A 60 3.47 -17.23 -2.09
N LEU A 61 2.45 -18.09 -2.05
CA LEU A 61 1.07 -17.69 -1.69
C LEU A 61 0.98 -16.98 -0.34
N ALA A 62 1.88 -17.27 0.60
CA ALA A 62 1.97 -16.59 1.89
C ALA A 62 2.21 -15.08 1.72
N ILE A 63 3.03 -14.67 0.75
CA ILE A 63 3.29 -13.25 0.46
C ILE A 63 2.01 -12.56 -0.06
N LEU A 64 1.28 -13.22 -0.96
CA LEU A 64 0.02 -12.70 -1.50
C LEU A 64 -1.06 -12.59 -0.40
N ASN A 65 -1.17 -13.59 0.47
CA ASN A 65 -2.11 -13.57 1.59
C ASN A 65 -1.73 -12.50 2.62
N SER A 66 -0.44 -12.35 2.92
CA SER A 66 0.06 -11.28 3.79
C SER A 66 -0.28 -9.89 3.24
N ALA A 67 -0.14 -9.68 1.92
CA ALA A 67 -0.52 -8.43 1.27
C ALA A 67 -2.00 -8.09 1.44
N ILE A 68 -2.89 -9.08 1.33
CA ILE A 68 -4.33 -8.89 1.56
C ILE A 68 -4.58 -8.48 3.01
N ILE A 69 -4.01 -9.22 3.98
CA ILE A 69 -4.19 -8.95 5.41
C ILE A 69 -3.70 -7.55 5.76
N VAL A 70 -2.50 -7.20 5.33
CA VAL A 70 -1.90 -5.88 5.62
C VAL A 70 -2.72 -4.76 4.99
N SER A 71 -3.26 -4.96 3.80
CA SER A 71 -4.16 -3.97 3.17
C SER A 71 -5.43 -3.74 3.98
N ILE A 72 -6.07 -4.81 4.49
CA ILE A 72 -7.26 -4.73 5.34
C ILE A 72 -6.93 -4.03 6.67
N LEU A 73 -5.85 -4.44 7.33
CA LEU A 73 -5.41 -3.83 8.59
C LEU A 73 -5.09 -2.34 8.42
N THR A 74 -4.45 -1.97 7.31
CA THR A 74 -4.15 -0.56 7.00
C THR A 74 -5.45 0.23 6.81
N ALA A 75 -6.41 -0.30 6.04
CA ALA A 75 -7.71 0.33 5.86
C ALA A 75 -8.45 0.53 7.19
N LEU A 76 -8.51 -0.50 8.04
CA LEU A 76 -9.12 -0.41 9.37
C LEU A 76 -8.42 0.62 10.25
N SER A 77 -7.08 0.66 10.23
CA SER A 77 -6.32 1.63 11.02
C SER A 77 -6.66 3.07 10.63
N VAL A 78 -6.80 3.36 9.34
CA VAL A 78 -7.15 4.71 8.85
C VAL A 78 -8.57 5.08 9.26
N ILE A 79 -9.53 4.15 9.13
CA ILE A 79 -10.93 4.36 9.55
C ILE A 79 -10.99 4.68 11.06
N LEU A 80 -10.32 3.87 11.89
CA LEU A 80 -10.33 4.05 13.35
C LEU A 80 -9.70 5.38 13.77
N VAL A 81 -8.58 5.76 13.15
CA VAL A 81 -7.94 7.05 13.46
C VAL A 81 -8.80 8.20 12.96
N HIS A 82 -9.51 8.08 11.83
CA HIS A 82 -10.43 9.11 11.35
C HIS A 82 -11.62 9.32 12.28
N LEU A 83 -12.18 8.23 12.83
CA LEU A 83 -13.26 8.31 13.83
C LEU A 83 -12.80 9.02 15.11
N GLY A 84 -11.54 8.85 15.52
CA GLY A 84 -10.97 9.52 16.69
C GLY A 84 -10.46 10.94 16.45
N LYS A 85 -10.12 11.29 15.19
CA LYS A 85 -9.60 12.59 14.77
C LYS A 85 -10.19 12.99 13.41
N PRO A 86 -11.38 13.63 13.39
CA PRO A 86 -11.95 14.14 12.16
C PRO A 86 -11.07 15.28 11.61
N GLY A 87 -10.64 15.17 10.35
CA GLY A 87 -9.74 16.16 9.72
C GLY A 87 -8.55 15.58 8.94
N MET A 88 -8.50 14.27 8.72
CA MET A 88 -7.51 13.66 7.82
C MET A 88 -7.60 14.21 6.39
N GLY A 89 -6.44 14.36 5.76
CA GLY A 89 -6.32 14.81 4.37
C GLY A 89 -6.77 13.73 3.40
N LEU A 90 -7.13 14.17 2.18
CA LEU A 90 -7.59 13.30 1.09
C LEU A 90 -6.60 12.14 0.81
N PHE A 91 -5.31 12.37 1.04
CA PHE A 91 -4.25 11.38 0.84
C PHE A 91 -4.48 10.06 1.58
N GLN A 92 -4.92 10.09 2.84
CA GLN A 92 -5.14 8.86 3.60
C GLN A 92 -6.27 8.03 2.98
N TRP A 93 -7.35 8.69 2.54
CA TRP A 93 -8.48 8.02 1.89
C TRP A 93 -8.13 7.45 0.52
N VAL A 94 -7.37 8.19 -0.29
CA VAL A 94 -6.86 7.70 -1.58
C VAL A 94 -5.95 6.50 -1.37
N SER A 95 -5.07 6.54 -0.36
CA SER A 95 -4.19 5.41 -0.02
C SER A 95 -4.99 4.16 0.35
N VAL A 96 -6.02 4.31 1.20
CA VAL A 96 -6.91 3.20 1.58
C VAL A 96 -7.64 2.64 0.37
N ALA A 97 -8.25 3.49 -0.46
CA ALA A 97 -8.97 3.06 -1.65
C ALA A 97 -8.07 2.20 -2.57
N ILE A 98 -6.84 2.65 -2.79
CA ILE A 98 -5.87 1.93 -3.62
C ILE A 98 -5.48 0.61 -2.97
N MET A 99 -5.24 0.56 -1.65
CA MET A 99 -4.94 -0.70 -0.94
C MET A 99 -6.11 -1.68 -0.96
N VAL A 100 -7.36 -1.22 -0.88
CA VAL A 100 -8.54 -2.08 -0.95
C VAL A 100 -8.72 -2.66 -2.35
N ILE A 101 -8.63 -1.83 -3.38
CA ILE A 101 -8.65 -2.29 -4.79
C ILE A 101 -7.53 -3.31 -5.00
N PHE A 102 -6.36 -3.04 -4.46
CA PHE A 102 -5.22 -3.93 -4.54
C PHE A 102 -5.47 -5.30 -3.88
N ALA A 103 -5.99 -5.32 -2.66
CA ALA A 103 -6.33 -6.53 -1.94
C ALA A 103 -7.37 -7.37 -2.70
N LEU A 104 -8.40 -6.71 -3.26
CA LEU A 104 -9.43 -7.37 -4.06
C LEU A 104 -8.84 -8.02 -5.30
N LEU A 105 -7.97 -7.30 -6.03
CA LEU A 105 -7.36 -7.85 -7.22
C LEU A 105 -6.43 -9.03 -6.90
N ILE A 106 -5.61 -8.95 -5.84
CA ILE A 106 -4.81 -10.11 -5.41
C ILE A 106 -5.72 -11.27 -5.05
N TYR A 107 -6.80 -11.02 -4.30
CA TYR A 107 -7.73 -12.07 -3.90
C TYR A 107 -8.38 -12.78 -5.10
N ILE A 108 -8.77 -12.02 -6.13
CA ILE A 108 -9.41 -12.54 -7.34
C ILE A 108 -8.40 -13.29 -8.23
N TYR A 109 -7.20 -12.74 -8.40
CA TYR A 109 -6.21 -13.23 -9.37
C TYR A 109 -5.10 -14.10 -8.77
N LYS A 110 -5.06 -14.31 -7.45
CA LYS A 110 -4.06 -15.21 -6.85
C LYS A 110 -4.26 -16.64 -7.35
N PRO A 111 -3.17 -17.41 -7.56
CA PRO A 111 -3.27 -18.83 -7.83
C PRO A 111 -4.05 -19.50 -6.70
N LYS A 112 -5.04 -20.32 -7.05
CA LYS A 112 -5.68 -21.19 -6.07
C LYS A 112 -4.70 -22.33 -5.81
N ALA A 113 -4.49 -22.68 -4.53
CA ALA A 113 -3.73 -23.87 -4.20
C ALA A 113 -4.30 -25.05 -4.99
N ALA A 114 -3.43 -25.80 -5.67
CA ALA A 114 -3.83 -27.07 -6.27
C ALA A 114 -4.46 -27.90 -5.14
N LYS A 115 -5.71 -28.32 -5.34
CA LYS A 115 -6.37 -29.25 -4.40
C LYS A 115 -5.50 -30.51 -4.39
N GLN A 116 -4.73 -30.70 -3.33
CA GLN A 116 -4.06 -31.95 -3.03
C GLN A 116 -5.11 -33.02 -2.71
#